data_AF-A0A7Y7TIG8-F1
#
_entry.id   AF-A0A7Y7TIG8-F1
#
_cell.length_a   1.000
_cell.length_b   1.000
_cell.length_c   1.000
_cell.angle_alpha   90.00
_cell.angle_beta   90.00
_cell.angle_gamma   90.00
#
_symmetry.space_group_name_H-M   'P 1'
#
loop_
_entity.id
_entity.type
_entity.pdbx_description
1 polymer ?
#
loop_
_entity_poly.entity_id
_entity_poly.type
_entity_poly.pdbx_seq_one_letter_code
_entity_poly.pdbx_strand_id
1 'polypeptide(L)'
;MEKSTARYKTSKERSCCAGRVQKKLPETVAAACVKNELNLPIRLMFQDEARFGRMSDPRACWAPAPQRPVVNLALIREFRYEYAAISPWDGCLDFMTTEKMNTENMSIFLEQVSKAHENEFIVMVLDGASSHKCKDLIIPKNVSLVLLPPYSPELNPAEQIWNVLRRDYFANRVFDSLDAATEQAEYGLSQMAANKSAMQRLANWPWISAILKA
;
A
#
# COMPACT_ATOMS: atom_id res chain seq x y z
N MET A 1 -27.88 29.29 -10.82
CA MET A 1 -27.05 28.29 -10.12
C MET A 1 -26.94 27.07 -11.00
N GLU A 2 -25.93 27.02 -11.85
CA GLU A 2 -25.62 25.85 -12.68
C GLU A 2 -25.03 24.73 -11.81
N LYS A 3 -25.65 23.56 -11.85
CA LYS A 3 -25.12 22.35 -11.22
C LYS A 3 -24.09 21.74 -12.18
N SER A 4 -22.81 21.82 -11.78
CA SER A 4 -21.70 21.09 -12.41
C SER A 4 -21.97 19.59 -12.32
N THR A 5 -22.27 18.96 -13.45
CA THR A 5 -22.36 17.52 -13.60
C THR A 5 -20.96 16.96 -13.85
N ALA A 6 -20.39 16.30 -12.84
CA ALA A 6 -19.15 15.54 -13.00
C ALA A 6 -19.39 14.40 -14.02
N ARG A 7 -18.73 14.50 -15.19
CA ARG A 7 -18.77 13.46 -16.22
C ARG A 7 -18.02 12.22 -15.72
N TYR A 8 -18.74 11.11 -15.57
CA TYR A 8 -18.15 9.82 -15.27
C TYR A 8 -17.43 9.29 -16.53
N LYS A 9 -16.09 9.24 -16.50
CA LYS A 9 -15.29 8.72 -17.61
C LYS A 9 -15.49 7.20 -17.76
N THR A 10 -15.69 6.77 -19.00
CA THR A 10 -15.92 5.36 -19.34
C THR A 10 -14.65 4.52 -19.18
N SER A 11 -14.80 3.20 -19.01
CA SER A 11 -13.70 2.24 -18.77
C SER A 11 -12.59 2.29 -19.82
N LYS A 12 -12.90 2.68 -21.06
CA LYS A 12 -11.94 2.80 -22.17
C LYS A 12 -10.94 3.95 -21.97
N GLU A 13 -11.38 5.07 -21.38
CA GLU A 13 -10.54 6.24 -21.10
C GLU A 13 -9.58 6.02 -19.92
N ARG A 14 -9.93 5.15 -18.96
CA ARG A 14 -9.04 4.78 -17.84
C ARG A 14 -7.81 4.00 -18.29
N SER A 15 -7.95 3.15 -19.32
CA SER A 15 -6.82 2.32 -19.81
C SER A 15 -5.72 3.09 -20.53
N CYS A 16 -6.05 4.24 -21.15
CA CYS A 16 -5.10 5.02 -21.96
C CYS A 16 -4.07 5.77 -21.09
N CYS A 17 -4.48 6.24 -19.89
CA CYS A 17 -3.58 6.92 -18.95
C CYS A 17 -2.61 5.95 -18.26
N ALA A 18 -3.10 4.80 -17.78
CA ALA A 18 -2.27 3.80 -17.12
C ALA A 18 -1.12 3.31 -18.02
N GLY A 19 -1.39 3.06 -19.31
CA GLY A 19 -0.38 2.60 -20.26
C GLY A 19 0.73 3.62 -20.57
N ARG A 20 0.48 4.93 -20.43
CA ARG A 20 1.50 5.97 -20.62
C ARG A 20 2.37 6.15 -19.38
N VAL A 21 1.80 5.95 -18.19
CA VAL A 21 2.53 6.04 -16.92
C VAL A 21 3.42 4.82 -16.70
N GLN A 22 2.94 3.61 -17.03
CA GLN A 22 3.74 2.38 -17.00
C GLN A 22 5.03 2.50 -17.83
N LYS A 23 5.00 3.27 -18.93
CA LYS A 23 6.18 3.52 -19.77
C LYS A 23 7.18 4.50 -19.15
N LYS A 24 6.75 5.41 -18.28
CA LYS A 24 7.60 6.43 -17.65
C LYS A 24 8.17 6.01 -16.29
N LEU A 25 7.53 5.06 -15.60
CA LEU A 25 8.04 4.56 -14.32
C LEU A 25 9.46 3.98 -14.43
N PRO A 26 9.82 3.16 -15.44
CA PRO A 26 11.20 2.70 -15.58
C PRO A 26 12.22 3.84 -15.68
N GLU A 27 11.92 4.89 -16.45
CA GLU A 27 12.79 6.08 -16.56
C GLU A 27 12.93 6.81 -15.21
N THR A 28 11.84 6.88 -14.44
CA THR A 28 11.83 7.57 -13.15
C THR A 28 12.56 6.76 -12.07
N VAL A 29 12.42 5.43 -12.11
CA VAL A 29 13.19 4.50 -11.28
C VAL A 29 14.67 4.59 -11.61
N ALA A 30 15.04 4.58 -12.90
CA ALA A 30 16.43 4.76 -13.33
C ALA A 30 17.02 6.09 -12.85
N ALA A 31 16.24 7.19 -12.94
CA ALA A 31 16.65 8.49 -12.42
C ALA A 31 16.83 8.48 -10.89
N ALA A 32 15.99 7.75 -10.15
CA ALA A 32 16.14 7.59 -8.70
C ALA A 32 17.41 6.80 -8.33
N CYS A 33 17.79 5.80 -9.14
CA CYS A 33 19.02 5.03 -8.94
C CYS A 33 20.31 5.86 -9.07
N VAL A 34 20.27 7.03 -9.73
CA VAL A 34 21.45 7.92 -9.82
C VAL A 34 21.92 8.40 -8.44
N LYS A 35 21.02 8.46 -7.45
CA LYS A 35 21.34 8.83 -6.06
C LYS A 35 22.04 7.69 -5.28
N ASN A 36 22.20 6.51 -5.87
CA ASN A 36 22.88 5.39 -5.26
C ASN A 36 24.41 5.56 -5.34
N GLU A 37 24.94 6.51 -4.58
CA GLU A 37 26.38 6.84 -4.56
C GLU A 37 27.26 5.66 -4.12
N LEU A 38 26.71 4.76 -3.29
CA LEU A 38 27.40 3.60 -2.74
C LEU A 38 27.31 2.35 -3.63
N ASN A 39 26.60 2.45 -4.76
CA ASN A 39 26.38 1.37 -5.71
C ASN A 39 25.85 0.07 -5.05
N LEU A 40 24.95 0.24 -4.07
CA LEU A 40 24.31 -0.87 -3.36
C LEU A 40 23.34 -1.62 -4.29
N PRO A 41 23.04 -2.89 -4.03
CA PRO A 41 21.96 -3.60 -4.71
C PRO A 41 20.65 -2.82 -4.58
N ILE A 42 19.98 -2.59 -5.71
CA ILE A 42 18.71 -1.84 -5.72
C ILE A 42 17.61 -2.73 -5.14
N ARG A 43 16.68 -2.15 -4.39
CA ARG A 43 15.41 -2.76 -3.96
C ARG A 43 14.25 -1.85 -4.36
N LEU A 44 13.38 -2.31 -5.25
CA LEU A 44 12.14 -1.60 -5.56
C LEU A 44 11.07 -1.95 -4.52
N MET A 45 10.45 -0.94 -3.94
CA MET A 45 9.32 -1.09 -3.02
C MET A 45 8.18 -0.16 -3.40
N PHE A 46 6.97 -0.58 -3.13
CA PHE A 46 5.76 0.21 -3.30
C PHE A 46 5.11 0.43 -1.95
N GLN A 47 4.86 1.68 -1.60
CA GLN A 47 4.32 2.09 -0.32
C GLN A 47 2.94 2.72 -0.46
N ASP A 48 2.10 2.47 0.53
CA ASP A 48 0.79 3.11 0.69
C ASP A 48 0.36 3.14 2.17
N GLU A 49 -0.73 3.86 2.47
CA GLU A 49 -1.34 3.95 3.79
C GLU A 49 -2.84 3.66 3.76
N ALA A 50 -3.35 2.95 4.78
CA ALA A 50 -4.76 2.67 4.90
C ALA A 50 -5.27 2.78 6.34
N ARG A 51 -6.58 2.98 6.48
CA ARG A 51 -7.25 3.04 7.79
C ARG A 51 -7.90 1.71 8.11
N PHE A 52 -7.63 1.20 9.30
CA PHE A 52 -8.24 0.00 9.85
C PHE A 52 -8.74 0.28 11.26
N GLY A 53 -9.92 -0.26 11.59
CA GLY A 53 -10.60 0.10 12.82
C GLY A 53 -11.95 -0.57 12.97
N ARG A 54 -12.84 0.09 13.71
CA ARG A 54 -14.11 -0.51 14.18
C ARG A 54 -15.28 -0.34 13.22
N MET A 55 -14.99 0.08 11.99
CA MET A 55 -15.99 0.11 10.92
C MET A 55 -16.02 -1.27 10.25
N SER A 56 -17.11 -2.00 10.46
CA SER A 56 -17.30 -3.32 9.88
C SER A 56 -17.55 -3.26 8.37
N ASP A 57 -17.10 -4.29 7.68
CA ASP A 57 -17.34 -4.52 6.25
C ASP A 57 -18.07 -5.86 6.06
N PRO A 58 -19.41 -5.90 6.16
CA PRO A 58 -20.17 -7.11 5.90
C PRO A 58 -20.06 -7.52 4.42
N ARG A 59 -19.71 -8.78 4.19
CA ARG A 59 -19.53 -9.37 2.87
C ARG A 59 -20.32 -10.67 2.73
N ALA A 60 -20.69 -10.98 1.48
CA ALA A 60 -21.33 -12.24 1.16
C ALA A 60 -20.48 -13.44 1.62
N CYS A 61 -21.13 -14.44 2.23
CA CYS A 61 -20.49 -15.66 2.69
C CYS A 61 -21.39 -16.87 2.43
N TRP A 62 -20.78 -18.05 2.41
CA TRP A 62 -21.48 -19.31 2.28
C TRP A 62 -21.97 -19.78 3.65
N ALA A 63 -23.19 -20.32 3.71
CA ALA A 63 -23.74 -20.99 4.88
C ALA A 63 -24.46 -22.28 4.44
N PRO A 64 -24.43 -23.35 5.25
CA PRO A 64 -25.17 -24.57 4.95
C PRO A 64 -26.68 -24.33 4.89
N ALA A 65 -27.38 -24.92 3.93
CA ALA A 65 -28.84 -24.86 3.90
C ALA A 65 -29.44 -25.62 5.11
N PRO A 66 -30.49 -25.09 5.76
CA PRO A 66 -31.30 -23.91 5.44
C PRO A 66 -30.88 -22.62 6.18
N GLN A 67 -29.65 -22.55 6.71
CA GLN A 67 -29.20 -21.44 7.55
C GLN A 67 -29.00 -20.16 6.72
N ARG A 68 -29.59 -19.05 7.19
CA ARG A 68 -29.28 -17.70 6.69
C ARG A 68 -28.18 -17.10 7.55
N PRO A 69 -27.02 -16.71 6.99
CA PRO A 69 -25.96 -16.09 7.77
C PRO A 69 -26.41 -14.70 8.24
N VAL A 70 -26.12 -14.39 9.51
CA VAL A 70 -26.35 -13.10 10.13
C VAL A 70 -25.02 -12.60 10.66
N VAL A 71 -24.68 -11.37 10.34
CA VAL A 71 -23.41 -10.74 10.73
C VAL A 71 -23.73 -9.41 11.39
N ASN A 72 -23.10 -9.15 12.53
CA ASN A 72 -23.24 -7.88 13.23
C ASN A 72 -22.56 -6.75 12.44
N LEU A 73 -23.10 -5.53 12.53
CA LEU A 73 -22.56 -4.35 11.86
C LEU A 73 -22.21 -3.30 12.92
N ALA A 74 -20.93 -2.91 12.98
CA ALA A 74 -20.50 -1.73 13.73
C ALA A 74 -20.13 -0.59 12.77
N LEU A 75 -20.66 0.61 13.06
CA LEU A 75 -20.38 1.85 12.31
C LEU A 75 -19.64 2.86 13.20
N ILE A 76 -18.65 2.38 13.94
CA ILE A 76 -17.87 3.19 14.89
C ILE A 76 -16.65 3.76 14.18
N ARG A 77 -16.51 5.09 14.16
CA ARG A 77 -15.45 5.81 13.43
C ARG A 77 -14.17 5.96 14.27
N GLU A 78 -13.64 4.83 14.73
CA GLU A 78 -12.36 4.72 15.41
C GLU A 78 -11.43 3.87 14.55
N PHE A 79 -10.22 4.34 14.28
CA PHE A 79 -9.25 3.66 13.43
C PHE A 79 -7.81 4.07 13.75
N ARG A 80 -6.87 3.22 13.33
CA ARG A 80 -5.44 3.49 13.20
C ARG A 80 -5.07 3.56 11.72
N TYR A 81 -3.88 4.09 11.47
CA TYR A 81 -3.27 4.14 10.15
C TYR A 81 -2.22 3.05 10.06
N GLU A 82 -2.39 2.19 9.07
CA GLU A 82 -1.43 1.16 8.69
C GLU A 82 -0.60 1.69 7.52
N TYR A 83 0.71 1.71 7.70
CA TYR A 83 1.69 1.95 6.65
C TYR A 83 2.19 0.60 6.17
N ALA A 84 2.33 0.41 4.85
CA ALA A 84 3.00 -0.76 4.31
C ALA A 84 3.84 -0.43 3.11
N ALA A 85 4.98 -1.11 2.99
CA ALA A 85 5.84 -1.13 1.82
C ALA A 85 6.08 -2.57 1.39
N ILE A 86 5.75 -2.90 0.14
CA ILE A 86 5.94 -4.23 -0.43
C ILE A 86 7.01 -4.19 -1.51
N SER A 87 8.00 -5.08 -1.44
CA SER A 87 8.87 -5.35 -2.57
C SER A 87 8.24 -6.42 -3.46
N PRO A 88 7.89 -6.11 -4.73
CA PRO A 88 7.32 -7.10 -5.64
C PRO A 88 8.28 -8.26 -5.96
N TRP A 89 9.58 -8.07 -5.76
CA TRP A 89 10.60 -8.99 -6.27
C TRP A 89 10.78 -10.21 -5.40
N ASP A 90 10.74 -10.05 -4.08
CA ASP A 90 10.88 -11.13 -3.11
C ASP A 90 9.65 -11.27 -2.20
N GLY A 91 8.68 -10.35 -2.32
CA GLY A 91 7.48 -10.33 -1.50
C GLY A 91 7.72 -9.86 -0.07
N CYS A 92 8.87 -9.24 0.23
CA CYS A 92 9.12 -8.66 1.55
C CYS A 92 8.18 -7.49 1.80
N LEU A 93 7.39 -7.60 2.88
CA LEU A 93 6.42 -6.62 3.33
C LEU A 93 6.88 -6.03 4.66
N ASP A 94 7.13 -4.73 4.66
CA ASP A 94 7.38 -3.95 5.88
C ASP A 94 6.13 -3.15 6.21
N PHE A 95 5.77 -3.06 7.49
CA PHE A 95 4.58 -2.34 7.91
C PHE A 95 4.77 -1.66 9.27
N MET A 96 3.93 -0.67 9.56
CA MET A 96 3.91 0.05 10.83
C MET A 96 2.51 0.59 11.11
N THR A 97 2.08 0.47 12.36
CA THR A 97 0.78 0.96 12.81
C THR A 97 0.93 2.26 13.61
N THR A 98 0.11 3.26 13.31
CA THR A 98 0.18 4.57 13.96
C THR A 98 -1.18 5.19 14.20
N GLU A 99 -1.23 6.20 15.08
CA GLU A 99 -2.47 6.93 15.37
C GLU A 99 -2.83 7.98 14.31
N LYS A 100 -1.84 8.49 13.56
CA LYS A 100 -2.01 9.63 12.64
C LYS A 100 -1.22 9.41 11.37
N MET A 101 -1.80 9.83 10.25
CA MET A 101 -1.07 9.95 8.98
C MET A 101 -0.48 11.34 8.85
N ASN A 102 0.84 11.46 9.01
CA ASN A 102 1.56 12.74 8.91
C ASN A 102 3.01 12.53 8.44
N THR A 103 3.71 13.64 8.18
CA THR A 103 5.11 13.64 7.71
C THR A 103 6.07 13.00 8.71
N GLU A 104 5.82 13.17 10.01
CA GLU A 104 6.65 12.61 11.08
C GLU A 104 6.61 11.08 11.06
N ASN A 105 5.41 10.49 11.06
CA ASN A 105 5.24 9.05 10.99
C ASN A 105 5.74 8.48 9.66
N MET A 106 5.59 9.20 8.54
CA MET A 106 6.23 8.76 7.30
C MET A 106 7.76 8.74 7.43
N SER A 107 8.37 9.74 8.08
CA SER A 107 9.82 9.75 8.31
C SER A 107 10.27 8.56 9.17
N ILE A 108 9.52 8.24 10.22
CA ILE A 108 9.76 7.07 11.09
C ILE A 108 9.62 5.77 10.28
N PHE A 109 8.61 5.67 9.42
CA PHE A 109 8.41 4.50 8.56
C PHE A 109 9.58 4.29 7.59
N LEU A 110 10.01 5.37 6.91
CA LEU A 110 11.15 5.29 6.00
C LEU A 110 12.43 4.88 6.73
N GLU A 111 12.66 5.39 7.94
CA GLU A 111 13.79 4.99 8.77
C GLU A 111 13.72 3.51 9.20
N GLN A 112 12.53 3.00 9.54
CA GLN A 112 12.33 1.57 9.83
C GLN A 112 12.70 0.70 8.63
N VAL A 113 12.17 1.03 7.45
CA VAL A 113 12.43 0.27 6.20
C VAL A 113 13.90 0.37 5.81
N SER A 114 14.51 1.55 5.94
CA SER A 114 15.95 1.78 5.72
C SER A 114 16.81 0.84 6.57
N LYS A 115 16.50 0.70 7.86
CA LYS A 115 17.22 -0.19 8.78
C LYS A 115 17.00 -1.66 8.46
N ALA A 116 15.78 -2.05 8.08
CA ALA A 116 15.46 -3.42 7.70
C ALA A 116 16.26 -3.89 6.46
N HIS A 117 16.58 -2.95 5.56
CA HIS A 117 17.30 -3.21 4.30
C HIS A 117 18.55 -2.32 4.17
N GLU A 118 19.37 -2.25 5.23
CA GLU A 118 20.51 -1.32 5.31
C GLU A 118 21.59 -1.53 4.23
N ASN A 119 21.66 -2.74 3.67
CA ASN A 119 22.64 -3.14 2.65
C ASN A 119 22.13 -2.97 1.22
N GLU A 120 20.95 -2.38 1.03
CA GLU A 120 20.30 -2.18 -0.27
C GLU A 120 19.94 -0.70 -0.47
N PHE A 121 19.89 -0.27 -1.72
CA PHE A 121 19.39 1.05 -2.11
C PHE A 121 17.91 0.95 -2.49
N ILE A 122 17.05 1.53 -1.65
CA ILE A 122 15.61 1.40 -1.74
C ILE A 122 15.05 2.49 -2.66
N VAL A 123 14.46 2.07 -3.77
CA VAL A 123 13.62 2.95 -4.61
C VAL A 123 12.19 2.75 -4.15
N MET A 124 11.71 3.70 -3.35
CA MET A 124 10.36 3.68 -2.79
C MET A 124 9.40 4.40 -3.73
N VAL A 125 8.44 3.67 -4.28
CA VAL A 125 7.36 4.19 -5.11
C VAL A 125 6.13 4.43 -4.24
N LEU A 126 5.58 5.64 -4.27
CA LEU A 126 4.44 6.02 -3.44
C LEU A 126 3.54 7.01 -4.16
N ASP A 127 2.34 7.23 -3.61
CA ASP A 127 1.39 8.18 -4.16
C ASP A 127 1.82 9.65 -3.96
N GLY A 128 1.05 10.57 -4.54
CA GLY A 128 1.34 12.00 -4.45
C GLY A 128 0.78 12.71 -3.22
N ALA A 129 0.51 12.05 -2.10
CA ALA A 129 -0.05 12.67 -0.89
C ALA A 129 0.80 13.84 -0.37
N SER A 130 0.17 14.75 0.40
CA SER A 130 0.85 15.94 0.93
C SER A 130 1.94 15.61 1.94
N SER A 131 1.75 14.56 2.75
CA SER A 131 2.77 14.00 3.66
C SER A 131 4.05 13.61 2.93
N HIS A 132 3.93 13.11 1.70
CA HIS A 132 5.05 12.61 0.89
C HIS A 132 5.87 13.72 0.21
N LYS A 133 5.31 14.93 0.14
CA LYS A 133 5.90 16.10 -0.53
C LYS A 133 6.39 17.15 0.44
N CYS A 134 6.21 16.92 1.74
CA CYS A 134 6.57 17.88 2.77
C CYS A 134 8.08 18.05 2.82
N LYS A 135 8.56 19.30 2.97
CA LYS A 135 10.01 19.59 3.06
C LYS A 135 10.64 19.06 4.34
N ASP A 136 9.83 18.86 5.38
CA ASP A 136 10.27 18.34 6.67
C ASP A 136 10.34 16.81 6.68
N LEU A 137 10.03 16.16 5.56
CA LEU A 137 10.15 14.71 5.43
C LEU A 137 11.62 14.31 5.46
N ILE A 138 11.99 13.49 6.45
CA ILE A 138 13.35 12.98 6.59
C ILE A 138 13.45 11.68 5.78
N ILE A 139 14.30 11.69 4.76
CA ILE A 139 14.53 10.55 3.87
C ILE A 139 15.91 9.97 4.20
N PRO A 140 16.01 8.68 4.60
CA PRO A 140 17.29 8.03 4.85
C PRO A 140 18.18 7.99 3.60
N LYS A 141 19.50 7.93 3.80
CA LYS A 141 20.48 8.05 2.69
C LYS A 141 20.37 6.93 1.65
N ASN A 142 19.99 5.73 2.06
CA ASN A 142 19.79 4.58 1.17
C ASN A 142 18.37 4.52 0.57
N VAL A 143 17.55 5.57 0.72
CA VAL A 143 16.19 5.61 0.19
C VAL A 143 16.05 6.75 -0.81
N SER A 144 15.43 6.47 -1.97
CA SER A 144 14.96 7.51 -2.89
C SER A 144 13.47 7.32 -3.20
N LEU A 145 12.73 8.41 -3.11
CA LEU A 145 11.29 8.43 -3.37
C LEU A 145 11.00 8.67 -4.85
N VAL A 146 10.02 7.94 -5.38
CA VAL A 146 9.46 8.05 -6.72
C VAL A 146 7.95 8.24 -6.58
N LEU A 147 7.45 9.39 -7.03
CA LEU A 147 6.03 9.71 -6.93
C LEU A 147 5.28 9.15 -8.14
N LEU A 148 4.20 8.41 -7.88
CA LEU A 148 3.24 8.03 -8.91
C LEU A 148 2.48 9.27 -9.41
N PRO A 149 2.02 9.26 -10.67
CA PRO A 149 1.14 10.28 -11.17
C PRO A 149 -0.15 10.37 -10.33
N PRO A 150 -0.75 11.58 -10.24
CA PRO A 150 -1.96 11.76 -9.48
C PRO A 150 -3.08 10.81 -9.94
N TYR A 151 -3.81 10.26 -8.96
CA TYR A 151 -4.99 9.43 -9.19
C TYR A 151 -4.73 8.14 -9.98
N SER A 152 -3.59 7.48 -9.73
CA SER A 152 -3.25 6.18 -10.33
C SER A 152 -3.06 5.05 -9.30
N PRO A 153 -4.04 4.79 -8.42
CA PRO A 153 -3.96 3.70 -7.44
C PRO A 153 -3.84 2.31 -8.10
N GLU A 154 -4.33 2.15 -9.33
CA GLU A 154 -4.21 0.91 -10.11
C GLU A 154 -2.76 0.54 -10.47
N LEU A 155 -1.81 1.45 -10.23
CA LEU A 155 -0.39 1.24 -10.46
C LEU A 155 0.38 0.92 -9.17
N ASN A 156 -0.27 0.95 -8.01
CA ASN A 156 0.34 0.67 -6.72
C ASN A 156 -0.06 -0.72 -6.21
N PRO A 157 0.83 -1.72 -6.22
CA PRO A 157 0.55 -3.04 -5.67
C PRO A 157 0.26 -3.05 -4.17
N ALA A 158 0.68 -2.02 -3.41
CA ALA A 158 0.40 -1.91 -1.99
C ALA A 158 -1.11 -1.85 -1.69
N GLU A 159 -1.93 -1.33 -2.63
CA GLU A 159 -3.40 -1.37 -2.53
C GLU A 159 -3.96 -2.80 -2.43
N GLN A 160 -3.28 -3.78 -3.01
CA GLN A 160 -3.68 -5.18 -2.89
C GLN A 160 -3.46 -5.74 -1.49
N ILE A 161 -2.46 -5.25 -0.76
CA ILE A 161 -2.22 -5.60 0.65
C ILE A 161 -3.47 -5.26 1.46
N TRP A 162 -4.01 -4.06 1.26
CA TRP A 162 -5.22 -3.62 1.96
C TRP A 162 -6.46 -4.40 1.56
N ASN A 163 -6.59 -4.77 0.29
CA ASN A 163 -7.70 -5.61 -0.15
C ASN A 163 -7.68 -6.99 0.50
N VAL A 164 -6.50 -7.61 0.60
CA VAL A 164 -6.31 -8.88 1.31
C VAL A 164 -6.61 -8.72 2.80
N LEU A 165 -6.06 -7.68 3.44
CA LEU A 165 -6.28 -7.43 4.86
C LEU A 165 -7.78 -7.24 5.18
N ARG A 166 -8.47 -6.41 4.38
CA ARG A 166 -9.92 -6.22 4.51
C ARG A 166 -10.71 -7.51 4.30
N ARG A 167 -10.38 -8.29 3.28
CA ARG A 167 -11.12 -9.49 2.89
C ARG A 167 -10.92 -10.63 3.90
N ASP A 168 -9.70 -10.89 4.32
CA ASP A 168 -9.36 -12.12 5.03
C ASP A 168 -9.34 -11.94 6.56
N TYR A 169 -9.09 -10.71 7.04
CA TYR A 169 -8.89 -10.45 8.46
C TYR A 169 -9.96 -9.53 9.07
N PHE A 170 -10.70 -8.75 8.26
CA PHE A 170 -11.72 -7.80 8.74
C PHE A 170 -13.14 -8.11 8.28
N ALA A 171 -13.31 -8.79 7.13
CA ALA A 171 -14.64 -9.04 6.59
C ALA A 171 -15.50 -9.83 7.58
N ASN A 172 -16.75 -9.40 7.72
CA ASN A 172 -17.73 -10.01 8.64
C ASN A 172 -17.32 -10.03 10.13
N ARG A 173 -16.44 -9.12 10.57
CA ARG A 173 -16.04 -8.98 11.97
C ARG A 173 -16.51 -7.66 12.58
N VAL A 174 -16.73 -7.69 13.88
CA VAL A 174 -16.99 -6.53 14.74
C VAL A 174 -15.97 -6.55 15.86
N PHE A 175 -15.49 -5.38 16.26
CA PHE A 175 -14.48 -5.22 17.32
C PHE A 175 -15.05 -4.41 18.49
N ASP A 176 -14.86 -4.94 19.70
CA ASP A 176 -15.35 -4.35 20.94
C ASP A 176 -14.54 -3.11 21.38
N SER A 177 -13.31 -2.97 20.89
CA SER A 177 -12.43 -1.83 21.12
C SER A 177 -11.60 -1.48 19.88
N LEU A 178 -10.96 -0.31 19.89
CA LEU A 178 -10.01 0.07 18.86
C LEU A 178 -8.76 -0.83 18.92
N ASP A 179 -8.28 -1.14 20.13
CA ASP A 179 -7.11 -2.00 20.34
C ASP A 179 -7.33 -3.39 19.73
N ALA A 180 -8.51 -3.99 19.90
CA ALA A 180 -8.83 -5.28 19.27
C ALA A 180 -8.81 -5.22 17.74
N ALA A 181 -9.22 -4.10 17.14
CA ALA A 181 -9.12 -3.89 15.69
C ALA A 181 -7.67 -3.69 15.26
N THR A 182 -6.87 -2.97 16.05
CA THR A 182 -5.44 -2.74 15.82
C THR A 182 -4.64 -4.05 15.88
N GLU A 183 -4.81 -4.83 16.94
CA GLU A 183 -4.19 -6.16 17.07
C GLU A 183 -4.57 -7.07 15.89
N GLN A 184 -5.81 -7.00 15.41
CA GLN A 184 -6.24 -7.77 14.25
C GLN A 184 -5.56 -7.34 12.94
N ALA A 185 -5.33 -6.04 12.76
CA ALA A 185 -4.59 -5.51 11.61
C ALA A 185 -3.12 -5.94 11.65
N GLU A 186 -2.46 -5.74 12.79
CA GLU A 186 -1.07 -6.14 13.01
C GLU A 186 -0.89 -7.65 12.84
N TYR A 187 -1.82 -8.47 13.36
CA TYR A 187 -1.82 -9.90 13.13
C TYR A 187 -1.91 -10.24 11.64
N GLY A 188 -2.85 -9.62 10.92
CA GLY A 188 -3.03 -9.90 9.50
C GLY A 188 -1.81 -9.51 8.67
N LEU A 189 -1.24 -8.34 8.94
CA LEU A 189 0.00 -7.87 8.30
C LEU A 189 1.18 -8.77 8.62
N SER A 190 1.30 -9.23 9.87
CA SER A 190 2.35 -10.19 10.28
C SER A 190 2.24 -11.52 9.54
N GLN A 191 1.03 -12.07 9.39
CA GLN A 191 0.80 -13.30 8.62
C GLN A 191 1.14 -13.12 7.14
N MET A 192 0.79 -11.96 6.58
CA MET A 192 1.12 -11.61 5.19
C MET A 192 2.62 -11.47 4.98
N ALA A 193 3.32 -10.76 5.87
CA ALA A 193 4.77 -10.58 5.83
C ALA A 193 5.54 -11.92 5.98
N ALA A 194 5.01 -12.84 6.79
CA ALA A 194 5.56 -14.19 6.92
C ALA A 194 5.44 -15.01 5.62
N ASN A 195 4.39 -14.78 4.81
CA ASN A 195 4.19 -15.49 3.54
C ASN A 195 4.67 -14.69 2.33
N LYS A 196 5.99 -14.50 2.25
CA LYS A 196 6.66 -13.80 1.14
C LYS A 196 6.26 -14.31 -0.25
N SER A 197 6.10 -15.63 -0.42
CA SER A 197 5.70 -16.20 -1.72
C SER A 197 4.30 -15.76 -2.18
N ALA A 198 3.36 -15.60 -1.25
CA ALA A 198 2.02 -15.10 -1.58
C ALA A 198 2.07 -13.60 -1.89
N MET A 199 2.84 -12.84 -1.11
CA MET A 199 3.02 -11.40 -1.32
C MET A 199 3.71 -11.08 -2.65
N GLN A 200 4.74 -11.85 -3.01
CA GLN A 200 5.40 -11.74 -4.31
C GLN A 200 4.41 -11.98 -5.45
N ARG A 201 3.59 -13.04 -5.39
CA ARG A 201 2.56 -13.30 -6.42
C ARG A 201 1.51 -12.20 -6.49
N LEU A 202 1.17 -11.60 -5.35
CA LEU A 202 0.19 -10.53 -5.27
C LEU A 202 0.71 -9.22 -5.89
N ALA A 203 1.99 -8.89 -5.67
CA ALA A 203 2.56 -7.61 -6.03
C ALA A 203 3.37 -7.62 -7.34
N ASN A 204 3.91 -8.76 -7.76
CA ASN A 204 4.77 -8.88 -8.95
C ASN A 204 3.97 -8.90 -10.25
N TRP A 205 3.38 -7.76 -10.58
CA TRP A 205 2.58 -7.63 -11.80
C TRP A 205 3.46 -7.71 -13.05
N PRO A 206 2.92 -8.19 -14.21
CA PRO A 206 3.72 -8.43 -15.40
C PRO A 206 4.55 -7.22 -15.88
N TRP A 207 4.01 -6.01 -15.77
CA TRP A 207 4.71 -4.79 -16.17
C TRP A 207 5.80 -4.37 -15.18
N ILE A 208 5.64 -4.66 -13.87
CA ILE A 208 6.68 -4.44 -12.85
C ILE A 208 7.83 -5.44 -13.07
N SER A 209 7.48 -6.71 -13.35
CA SER A 209 8.46 -7.73 -13.73
C SER A 209 9.16 -7.42 -15.06
N ALA A 210 8.62 -6.57 -15.91
CA ALA A 210 9.27 -6.15 -17.14
C ALA A 210 10.33 -5.06 -16.89
N ILE A 211 10.11 -4.16 -15.91
CA ILE A 211 11.13 -3.19 -15.45
C ILE A 211 12.37 -3.93 -14.95
N LEU A 212 12.20 -5.09 -14.34
CA LEU A 212 13.26 -5.97 -13.84
C LEU A 212 14.17 -6.59 -14.92
N LYS A 213 13.72 -6.67 -16.17
CA LYS A 213 14.45 -7.36 -17.26
C LYS A 213 15.10 -6.40 -18.26
N ALA A 214 14.86 -5.10 -18.10
CA ALA A 214 15.41 -4.04 -18.94
C ALA A 214 16.68 -3.47 -18.29
#